data_AF-A0ABC8LR39-F1
#
_entry.id   AF-A0ABC8LR39-F1
#
_cell.length_a   1.000
_cell.length_b   1.000
_cell.length_c   1.000
_cell.angle_alpha   90.00
_cell.angle_beta   90.00
_cell.angle_gamma   90.00
#
_symmetry.space_group_name_H-M   'P 1'
#
loop_
_entity.id
_entity.type
_entity.pdbx_description
1 polymer ?
#
loop_
_entity_poly.entity_id
_entity_poly.type
_entity_poly.pdbx_seq_one_letter_code
_entity_poly.pdbx_strand_id
1 'polypeptide(L)'
;MIGASRTILSLSLSSSLFTFSKTPHLIPLLRLPKPTYRFHRSLRRPLCAAATETNITEPDQLKHTILLERLRLRHLKESAAKPQQRPSSVVVGTEEVKKNKKKMVESFEELGLSEEVMGALKEMNIEAPTEIQCIGIPAVMERKSVVLGSHTGSGKTLAYLLPLVQLMREDEATLGKITKPRRPRTVVLCPTRELSEQVYRVAKSVSHHARFRSILVSGGSRIRPQEDSLNNAVDMVVGTPGRILQHIEEGNMVYGDIAYLVLDEADTMFDRGFGPDIRKFLAPLKQRALKTNDQGFQTVLVTATMTTAVQKLVDEEFQGIEHLRTSTLHKKIANARHDFVKLSGSEDKLEALLQVLEPSLAKGSKVMVFCNTLNSSRAVDHYLSENQVSTVNYHGEVPAEQRVENLKKFKDEEGDCPTLVCTDLAARGLDLDVDHVIMFDFPKNSIDYLHRTGRTARMGAKGKVTSLISRKDQMLAARIEEAMRNNESLEALTNDNVRRDAARTQITQEKGRSVKQIRAVSKQRNTKDRGTSSSSPPARSAGSKTPVRKSTSVRKSTSGRASSSPEKSTKPKRKILKTVGSRSIAARGKKGSERTGKKLSVVGFRGRSSAARPSS
;
A
#
# COMPACT_ATOMS: atom_id res chain seq x y z
N MET A 1 -68.48 -48.05 28.29
CA MET A 1 -68.13 -48.77 29.54
C MET A 1 -66.82 -48.15 30.05
N ILE A 2 -66.75 -47.70 31.31
CA ILE A 2 -66.01 -48.37 32.43
C ILE A 2 -64.54 -48.64 32.04
N GLY A 3 -63.49 -48.19 32.73
CA GLY A 3 -63.27 -47.60 34.07
C GLY A 3 -61.89 -48.08 34.59
N ALA A 4 -61.19 -47.52 35.59
CA ALA A 4 -61.45 -46.33 36.42
C ALA A 4 -60.15 -45.81 37.11
N SER A 5 -60.21 -44.54 37.56
CA SER A 5 -59.49 -43.83 38.63
C SER A 5 -58.17 -44.32 39.26
N ARG A 6 -57.21 -43.37 39.41
CA ARG A 6 -56.74 -42.78 40.70
C ARG A 6 -55.76 -41.60 40.47
N THR A 7 -55.39 -40.71 41.42
CA THR A 7 -56.15 -39.92 42.43
C THR A 7 -55.19 -38.91 43.14
N ILE A 8 -55.35 -37.58 42.89
CA ILE A 8 -55.06 -36.41 43.79
C ILE A 8 -53.56 -36.20 44.21
N LEU A 9 -52.98 -35.01 44.48
CA LEU A 9 -53.37 -33.58 44.59
C LEU A 9 -53.05 -32.78 43.27
N SER A 10 -53.16 -31.45 43.04
CA SER A 10 -53.34 -30.18 43.80
C SER A 10 -52.10 -29.61 44.57
N LEU A 11 -51.90 -28.31 44.83
CA LEU A 11 -52.61 -27.04 44.50
C LEU A 11 -51.57 -25.88 44.30
N SER A 12 -51.98 -24.68 43.86
CA SER A 12 -51.10 -23.52 43.54
C SER A 12 -51.45 -22.26 44.35
N LEU A 13 -50.70 -21.15 44.16
CA LEU A 13 -50.86 -19.72 44.56
C LEU A 13 -49.55 -19.17 45.19
N SER A 14 -49.16 -17.88 45.13
CA SER A 14 -49.52 -16.75 44.24
C SER A 14 -48.54 -15.56 44.38
N SER A 15 -48.64 -14.57 43.49
CA SER A 15 -47.83 -13.35 43.33
C SER A 15 -47.96 -12.26 44.42
N SER A 16 -46.87 -11.49 44.65
CA SER A 16 -46.78 -10.00 44.89
C SER A 16 -45.33 -9.65 45.33
N LEU A 17 -44.59 -8.65 44.83
CA LEU A 17 -44.80 -7.18 44.71
C LEU A 17 -44.84 -6.42 46.06
N PHE A 18 -43.74 -5.74 46.46
CA PHE A 18 -43.60 -4.25 46.42
C PHE A 18 -42.24 -3.74 46.96
N THR A 19 -42.02 -2.42 46.92
CA THR A 19 -40.77 -1.66 47.19
C THR A 19 -40.76 -0.94 48.55
N PHE A 20 -39.58 -0.60 49.11
CA PHE A 20 -39.10 0.78 49.38
C PHE A 20 -37.68 0.81 50.03
N SER A 21 -37.22 1.95 50.58
CA SER A 21 -35.80 2.35 50.69
C SER A 21 -35.36 3.04 52.00
N LYS A 22 -34.04 3.15 52.23
CA LYS A 22 -33.25 4.11 53.08
C LYS A 22 -32.76 3.68 54.49
N THR A 23 -31.44 3.40 54.61
CA THR A 23 -30.37 4.07 55.43
C THR A 23 -30.64 4.61 56.86
N PRO A 24 -29.62 4.79 57.77
CA PRO A 24 -28.20 4.30 57.84
C PRO A 24 -27.69 3.91 59.28
N HIS A 25 -26.35 3.91 59.50
CA HIS A 25 -25.54 3.84 60.77
C HIS A 25 -25.12 2.42 61.29
N LEU A 26 -23.81 2.08 61.33
CA LEU A 26 -22.74 2.26 62.38
C LEU A 26 -22.84 1.21 63.53
N ILE A 27 -21.79 0.64 64.18
CA ILE A 27 -20.50 1.18 64.69
C ILE A 27 -19.28 0.16 64.48
N PRO A 28 -18.13 0.03 65.23
CA PRO A 28 -16.79 0.18 64.59
C PRO A 28 -15.58 -0.77 65.02
N LEU A 29 -14.36 -0.33 64.64
CA LEU A 29 -13.03 -0.37 65.33
C LEU A 29 -12.02 -1.53 65.17
N LEU A 30 -10.85 -1.20 64.61
CA LEU A 30 -9.54 -1.08 65.32
C LEU A 30 -8.49 -0.36 64.43
N ARG A 31 -7.44 0.28 64.99
CA ARG A 31 -6.55 1.22 64.23
C ARG A 31 -5.23 1.60 64.95
N LEU A 32 -4.28 2.19 64.17
CA LEU A 32 -3.09 3.02 64.56
C LEU A 32 -1.83 2.29 65.08
N PRO A 33 -0.61 2.92 65.13
CA PRO A 33 -0.26 4.33 64.86
C PRO A 33 0.92 4.62 63.88
N LYS A 34 1.21 5.91 63.67
CA LYS A 34 2.50 6.51 63.21
C LYS A 34 2.98 7.51 64.28
N PRO A 35 4.27 7.93 64.30
CA PRO A 35 4.57 9.38 64.28
C PRO A 35 5.84 9.78 63.47
N THR A 36 6.28 11.03 63.64
CA THR A 36 7.36 11.74 62.89
C THR A 36 8.45 12.29 63.84
N TYR A 37 9.59 12.82 63.34
CA TYR A 37 10.12 14.18 63.66
C TYR A 37 11.42 14.59 62.88
N ARG A 38 12.17 15.62 63.33
CA ARG A 38 13.04 16.53 62.55
C ARG A 38 14.58 16.34 62.70
N PHE A 39 15.32 16.98 61.78
CA PHE A 39 16.77 17.32 61.77
C PHE A 39 17.52 17.44 63.11
N HIS A 40 18.79 16.98 63.13
CA HIS A 40 19.93 17.86 63.49
C HIS A 40 21.28 17.39 62.89
N ARG A 41 22.40 18.07 63.23
CA ARG A 41 23.65 18.17 62.45
C ARG A 41 24.91 17.90 63.32
N SER A 42 25.73 16.88 63.02
CA SER A 42 27.09 16.77 63.58
C SER A 42 28.05 15.83 62.82
N LEU A 43 29.31 16.26 62.73
CA LEU A 43 30.46 15.59 62.12
C LEU A 43 30.87 14.24 62.76
N ARG A 44 31.41 13.30 61.97
CA ARG A 44 32.84 12.88 61.99
C ARG A 44 33.19 11.80 60.95
N ARG A 45 34.45 11.84 60.48
CA ARG A 45 35.25 10.78 59.82
C ARG A 45 36.27 10.23 60.86
N PRO A 46 37.13 9.22 60.58
CA PRO A 46 37.13 8.18 59.52
C PRO A 46 37.35 6.75 60.10
N LEU A 47 37.38 5.71 59.25
CA LEU A 47 38.48 4.72 59.06
C LEU A 47 38.00 3.39 58.45
N CYS A 48 38.95 2.57 57.98
CA CYS A 48 38.71 1.45 57.07
C CYS A 48 38.73 0.07 57.77
N ALA A 49 37.93 -0.85 57.25
CA ALA A 49 38.25 -2.27 57.12
C ALA A 49 37.58 -2.80 55.84
N ALA A 50 38.18 -3.80 55.18
CA ALA A 50 37.73 -4.27 53.87
C ALA A 50 36.90 -5.56 53.95
N ALA A 51 35.90 -5.66 53.06
CA ALA A 51 35.32 -6.92 52.61
C ALA A 51 35.10 -6.82 51.09
N THR A 52 35.43 -7.88 50.35
CA THR A 52 35.39 -7.90 48.89
C THR A 52 34.12 -8.58 48.38
N GLU A 53 33.30 -7.86 47.62
CA GLU A 53 32.26 -8.46 46.78
C GLU A 53 32.49 -8.08 45.31
N THR A 54 32.41 -9.08 44.43
CA THR A 54 32.80 -8.96 43.02
C THR A 54 31.61 -8.58 42.14
N ASN A 55 31.44 -7.28 41.88
CA ASN A 55 30.51 -6.81 40.85
C ASN A 55 31.08 -7.09 39.45
N ILE A 56 30.53 -8.09 38.76
CA ILE A 56 30.72 -8.28 37.32
C ILE A 56 29.69 -7.40 36.59
N THR A 57 30.01 -6.11 36.45
CA THR A 57 29.31 -5.23 35.50
C THR A 57 29.88 -5.45 34.11
N GLU A 58 29.03 -5.84 33.15
CA GLU A 58 29.46 -6.09 31.77
C GLU A 58 30.04 -4.83 31.09
N PRO A 59 31.07 -4.98 30.23
CA PRO A 59 31.81 -3.85 29.68
C PRO A 59 31.03 -3.03 28.64
N ASP A 60 29.86 -3.49 28.16
CA ASP A 60 29.17 -2.88 27.01
C ASP A 60 28.21 -1.74 27.38
N GLN A 61 27.50 -1.81 28.51
CA GLN A 61 26.70 -0.68 29.00
C GLN A 61 27.56 0.58 29.24
N LEU A 62 28.80 0.38 29.72
CA LEU A 62 29.73 1.48 29.96
C LEU A 62 30.21 2.12 28.65
N LYS A 63 30.49 1.32 27.61
CA LYS A 63 30.86 1.82 26.26
C LYS A 63 29.75 2.66 25.64
N HIS A 64 28.51 2.18 25.68
CA HIS A 64 27.34 2.88 25.13
C HIS A 64 27.16 4.27 25.78
N THR A 65 27.24 4.32 27.12
CA THR A 65 27.16 5.56 27.89
C THR A 65 28.29 6.54 27.51
N ILE A 66 29.54 6.06 27.43
CA ILE A 66 30.71 6.88 27.05
C ILE A 66 30.60 7.40 25.60
N LEU A 67 30.00 6.64 24.68
CA LEU A 67 29.82 7.04 23.29
C LEU A 67 28.79 8.18 23.17
N LEU A 68 27.64 8.04 23.82
CA LEU A 68 26.61 9.09 23.90
C LEU A 68 27.15 10.38 24.54
N GLU A 69 27.93 10.27 25.61
CA GLU A 69 28.53 11.43 26.28
C GLU A 69 29.59 12.14 25.42
N ARG A 70 30.43 11.38 24.70
CA ARG A 70 31.40 11.94 23.73
C ARG A 70 30.72 12.66 22.57
N LEU A 71 29.59 12.16 22.07
CA LEU A 71 28.78 12.81 21.03
C LEU A 71 28.15 14.12 21.55
N ARG A 72 27.58 14.09 22.76
CA ARG A 72 26.99 15.26 23.43
C ARG A 72 28.00 16.39 23.63
N LEU A 73 29.24 16.06 23.99
CA LEU A 73 30.32 17.04 24.19
C LEU A 73 30.85 17.66 22.89
N ARG A 74 30.71 16.99 21.72
CA ARG A 74 31.06 17.60 20.43
C ARG A 74 30.07 18.71 20.04
N HIS A 75 28.77 18.44 20.09
CA HIS A 75 27.75 19.43 19.67
C HIS A 75 27.70 20.69 20.55
N LEU A 76 28.04 20.59 21.85
CA LEU A 76 28.19 21.76 22.72
C LEU A 76 29.30 22.73 22.25
N LYS A 77 30.29 22.24 21.51
CA LYS A 77 31.42 23.04 21.00
C LYS A 77 31.13 23.74 19.67
N GLU A 78 30.20 23.19 18.87
CA GLU A 78 29.79 23.74 17.57
C GLU A 78 28.61 24.73 17.70
N SER A 79 27.75 24.56 18.71
CA SER A 79 26.53 25.36 18.91
C SER A 79 26.77 26.81 19.37
N ALA A 80 28.02 27.26 19.47
CA ALA A 80 28.40 28.58 19.98
C ALA A 80 28.31 29.74 18.96
N ALA A 81 28.04 29.45 17.68
CA ALA A 81 27.97 30.45 16.62
C ALA A 81 26.59 31.14 16.53
N LYS A 82 26.50 32.43 16.89
CA LYS A 82 25.26 33.23 16.82
C LYS A 82 24.80 33.49 15.36
N PRO A 83 23.52 33.23 15.01
CA PRO A 83 22.93 33.76 13.78
C PRO A 83 22.66 35.28 13.90
N GLN A 84 22.99 36.04 12.85
CA GLN A 84 22.54 37.43 12.71
C GLN A 84 21.16 37.48 12.06
N GLN A 85 20.24 38.26 12.64
CA GLN A 85 18.95 38.56 12.02
C GLN A 85 19.12 39.62 10.91
N ARG A 86 18.27 39.54 9.87
CA ARG A 86 18.07 40.62 8.88
C ARG A 86 16.59 41.01 8.88
N PRO A 87 16.25 42.30 8.70
CA PRO A 87 14.88 42.78 8.81
C PRO A 87 14.00 42.37 7.64
N SER A 88 12.69 42.30 7.89
CA SER A 88 11.65 42.15 6.87
C SER A 88 11.52 43.41 6.02
N SER A 89 11.18 43.25 4.75
CA SER A 89 10.81 44.34 3.84
C SER A 89 9.36 44.19 3.39
N VAL A 90 8.68 45.31 3.16
CA VAL A 90 7.25 45.39 2.84
C VAL A 90 7.06 45.82 1.40
N VAL A 91 6.26 45.04 0.65
CA VAL A 91 5.65 45.41 -0.65
C VAL A 91 4.26 44.76 -0.60
N VAL A 92 3.18 45.51 -0.37
CA VAL A 92 2.38 46.24 -1.37
C VAL A 92 1.86 45.31 -2.48
N GLY A 93 0.55 45.20 -2.62
CA GLY A 93 -0.10 44.14 -3.40
C GLY A 93 -0.43 44.50 -4.85
N THR A 94 -0.72 43.47 -5.64
CA THR A 94 -1.30 43.56 -6.99
C THR A 94 -2.38 42.49 -7.17
N GLU A 95 -3.61 42.94 -7.32
CA GLU A 95 -4.83 42.38 -7.95
C GLU A 95 -5.16 40.86 -7.93
N GLU A 96 -6.46 40.59 -7.93
CA GLU A 96 -7.02 39.24 -7.75
C GLU A 96 -6.95 38.36 -9.02
N VAL A 97 -6.36 37.16 -8.89
CA VAL A 97 -6.70 36.04 -9.79
C VAL A 97 -7.69 35.13 -9.07
N LYS A 98 -8.99 35.40 -9.26
CA LYS A 98 -10.11 34.60 -8.71
C LYS A 98 -10.15 33.19 -9.31
N LYS A 99 -9.33 32.29 -8.76
CA LYS A 99 -9.52 30.84 -8.91
C LYS A 99 -10.72 30.40 -8.08
N ASN A 100 -11.66 29.70 -8.70
CA ASN A 100 -12.76 29.02 -8.01
C ASN A 100 -12.21 27.93 -7.06
N LYS A 101 -11.85 28.32 -5.83
CA LYS A 101 -11.87 27.38 -4.70
C LYS A 101 -13.32 26.98 -4.47
N LYS A 102 -13.70 25.79 -4.94
CA LYS A 102 -14.93 25.11 -4.48
C LYS A 102 -14.88 25.12 -2.95
N LYS A 103 -15.87 25.71 -2.26
CA LYS A 103 -15.85 25.83 -0.79
C LYS A 103 -15.68 24.41 -0.25
N MET A 104 -14.60 24.17 0.48
CA MET A 104 -14.41 22.87 1.12
C MET A 104 -15.39 22.80 2.28
N VAL A 105 -16.03 21.64 2.41
CA VAL A 105 -16.98 21.33 3.46
C VAL A 105 -16.24 21.34 4.79
N GLU A 106 -16.78 22.03 5.80
CA GLU A 106 -16.07 22.33 7.06
C GLU A 106 -16.37 21.30 8.16
N SER A 107 -17.49 20.57 8.07
CA SER A 107 -17.85 19.49 9.01
C SER A 107 -18.25 18.18 8.32
N PHE A 108 -18.35 17.10 9.09
CA PHE A 108 -18.92 15.83 8.62
C PHE A 108 -20.45 15.83 8.51
N GLU A 109 -21.12 16.73 9.24
CA GLU A 109 -22.57 16.91 9.21
C GLU A 109 -23.02 17.53 7.87
N GLU A 110 -22.26 18.50 7.35
CA GLU A 110 -22.46 19.08 6.02
C GLU A 110 -22.24 18.05 4.87
N LEU A 111 -21.63 16.88 5.15
CA LEU A 111 -21.53 15.75 4.20
C LEU A 111 -22.73 14.79 4.28
N GLY A 112 -23.67 15.01 5.20
CA GLY A 112 -24.87 14.19 5.40
C GLY A 112 -24.65 12.90 6.19
N LEU A 113 -23.58 12.83 7.00
CA LEU A 113 -23.38 11.72 7.93
C LEU A 113 -24.29 11.82 9.16
N SER A 114 -24.79 10.68 9.61
CA SER A 114 -25.62 10.55 10.81
C SER A 114 -24.80 10.68 12.11
N GLU A 115 -25.46 11.10 13.19
CA GLU A 115 -24.85 11.19 14.54
C GLU A 115 -24.30 9.84 15.04
N GLU A 116 -24.91 8.70 14.68
CA GLU A 116 -24.35 7.37 15.01
C GLU A 116 -22.96 7.15 14.39
N VAL A 117 -22.72 7.69 13.19
CA VAL A 117 -21.43 7.56 12.49
C VAL A 117 -20.46 8.66 12.94
N MET A 118 -20.96 9.86 13.24
CA MET A 118 -20.14 10.96 13.78
C MET A 118 -19.72 10.75 15.24
N GLY A 119 -20.45 10.00 16.05
CA GLY A 119 -20.04 9.59 17.40
C GLY A 119 -18.68 8.89 17.42
N ALA A 120 -18.44 8.01 16.45
CA ALA A 120 -17.16 7.35 16.28
C ALA A 120 -16.02 8.31 15.88
N LEU A 121 -16.31 9.36 15.09
CA LEU A 121 -15.31 10.37 14.72
C LEU A 121 -14.93 11.26 15.91
N LYS A 122 -15.90 11.58 16.77
CA LYS A 122 -15.69 12.29 18.04
C LYS A 122 -14.74 11.49 18.95
N GLU A 123 -14.93 10.18 19.11
CA GLU A 123 -13.98 9.32 19.85
C GLU A 123 -12.60 9.16 19.17
N MET A 124 -12.53 9.19 17.83
CA MET A 124 -11.26 9.18 17.10
C MET A 124 -10.52 10.52 17.15
N ASN A 125 -11.11 11.59 17.70
CA ASN A 125 -10.61 12.97 17.64
C ASN A 125 -10.42 13.47 16.20
N ILE A 126 -11.37 13.15 15.30
CA ILE A 126 -11.36 13.56 13.89
C ILE A 126 -12.44 14.62 13.69
N GLU A 127 -12.05 15.89 13.81
CA GLU A 127 -12.96 17.04 13.82
C GLU A 127 -13.46 17.44 12.41
N ALA A 128 -12.58 17.44 11.42
CA ALA A 128 -12.84 17.98 10.07
C ALA A 128 -12.53 16.97 8.94
N PRO A 129 -13.30 16.98 7.84
CA PRO A 129 -13.11 16.05 6.73
C PRO A 129 -11.90 16.39 5.84
N THR A 130 -11.22 15.37 5.31
CA THR A 130 -10.10 15.52 4.36
C THR A 130 -10.57 15.73 2.92
N GLU A 131 -9.69 16.22 2.03
CA GLU A 131 -9.99 16.47 0.60
C GLU A 131 -10.67 15.27 -0.11
N ILE A 132 -10.24 14.03 0.19
CA ILE A 132 -10.82 12.81 -0.37
C ILE A 132 -12.14 12.40 0.31
N GLN A 133 -12.35 12.78 1.58
CA GLN A 133 -13.61 12.56 2.29
C GLN A 133 -14.70 13.51 1.79
N CYS A 134 -14.38 14.81 1.61
CA CYS A 134 -15.33 15.82 1.10
C CYS A 134 -15.90 15.48 -0.30
N ILE A 135 -15.12 14.79 -1.15
CA ILE A 135 -15.59 14.35 -2.48
C ILE A 135 -16.11 12.92 -2.49
N GLY A 136 -15.53 12.03 -1.67
CA GLY A 136 -15.86 10.60 -1.67
C GLY A 136 -17.13 10.26 -0.91
N ILE A 137 -17.35 10.85 0.27
CA ILE A 137 -18.46 10.48 1.16
C ILE A 137 -19.84 10.72 0.49
N PRO A 138 -20.12 11.91 -0.09
CA PRO A 138 -21.40 12.13 -0.76
C PRO A 138 -21.62 11.20 -1.96
N ALA A 139 -20.60 10.99 -2.79
CA ALA A 139 -20.71 10.12 -3.97
C ALA A 139 -20.91 8.64 -3.62
N VAL A 140 -20.34 8.18 -2.49
CA VAL A 140 -20.63 6.82 -1.98
C VAL A 140 -22.05 6.75 -1.41
N MET A 141 -22.54 7.78 -0.70
CA MET A 141 -23.94 7.87 -0.23
C MET A 141 -24.96 7.91 -1.38
N GLU A 142 -24.63 8.55 -2.50
CA GLU A 142 -25.39 8.50 -3.77
C GLU A 142 -25.42 7.09 -4.42
N ARG A 143 -24.87 6.07 -3.73
CA ARG A 143 -24.78 4.65 -4.14
C ARG A 143 -24.01 4.42 -5.45
N LYS A 144 -23.25 5.42 -5.91
CA LYS A 144 -22.40 5.34 -7.11
C LYS A 144 -21.22 4.41 -6.88
N SER A 145 -20.83 3.67 -7.91
CA SER A 145 -19.51 3.04 -7.93
C SER A 145 -18.46 4.12 -8.23
N VAL A 146 -17.40 4.20 -7.42
CA VAL A 146 -16.39 5.27 -7.50
C VAL A 146 -14.95 4.75 -7.34
N VAL A 147 -13.99 5.43 -7.99
CA VAL A 147 -12.56 5.26 -7.72
C VAL A 147 -12.09 6.41 -6.81
N LEU A 148 -11.64 6.09 -5.60
CA LEU A 148 -11.09 7.05 -4.63
C LEU A 148 -9.56 7.10 -4.74
N GLY A 149 -9.05 8.02 -5.56
CA GLY A 149 -7.62 8.23 -5.78
C GLY A 149 -7.04 9.33 -4.89
N SER A 150 -6.26 8.95 -3.87
CA SER A 150 -5.52 9.91 -3.03
C SER A 150 -4.32 9.26 -2.33
N HIS A 151 -3.34 10.05 -1.91
CA HIS A 151 -2.10 9.57 -1.28
C HIS A 151 -2.34 8.77 0.02
N THR A 152 -1.38 7.93 0.44
CA THR A 152 -1.41 7.21 1.73
C THR A 152 -1.45 8.21 2.89
N GLY A 153 -2.25 7.93 3.93
CA GLY A 153 -2.46 8.84 5.07
C GLY A 153 -3.58 9.88 4.90
N SER A 154 -4.14 10.07 3.69
CA SER A 154 -5.19 11.08 3.44
C SER A 154 -6.60 10.76 3.99
N GLY A 155 -6.75 9.78 4.88
CA GLY A 155 -8.05 9.40 5.47
C GLY A 155 -8.97 8.58 4.56
N LYS A 156 -8.44 7.94 3.50
CA LYS A 156 -9.23 7.17 2.51
C LYS A 156 -10.14 6.10 3.10
N THR A 157 -9.71 5.40 4.15
CA THR A 157 -10.48 4.33 4.80
C THR A 157 -11.83 4.85 5.30
N LEU A 158 -11.84 6.02 5.95
CA LEU A 158 -13.07 6.66 6.43
C LEU A 158 -13.93 7.19 5.28
N ALA A 159 -13.32 7.62 4.17
CA ALA A 159 -14.03 8.13 2.99
C ALA A 159 -14.95 7.10 2.32
N TYR A 160 -14.71 5.80 2.50
CA TYR A 160 -15.65 4.73 2.13
C TYR A 160 -16.37 4.11 3.31
N LEU A 161 -15.70 3.94 4.47
CA LEU A 161 -16.26 3.18 5.59
C LEU A 161 -17.47 3.87 6.22
N LEU A 162 -17.38 5.19 6.46
CA LEU A 162 -18.46 5.97 7.07
C LEU A 162 -19.77 5.91 6.26
N PRO A 163 -19.78 6.24 4.94
CA PRO A 163 -21.00 6.17 4.14
C PRO A 163 -21.48 4.73 3.93
N LEU A 164 -20.61 3.74 3.76
CA LEU A 164 -21.05 2.34 3.61
C LEU A 164 -21.70 1.78 4.88
N VAL A 165 -21.25 2.19 6.07
CA VAL A 165 -21.89 1.83 7.33
C VAL A 165 -23.28 2.47 7.45
N GLN A 166 -23.41 3.74 7.11
CA GLN A 166 -24.72 4.42 7.06
C GLN A 166 -25.67 3.77 6.05
N LEU A 167 -25.21 3.47 4.84
CA LEU A 167 -26.00 2.77 3.82
C LEU A 167 -26.47 1.38 4.26
N MET A 168 -25.69 0.65 5.07
CA MET A 168 -26.14 -0.60 5.70
C MET A 168 -27.21 -0.37 6.77
N ARG A 169 -27.16 0.73 7.54
CA ARG A 169 -28.24 1.08 8.48
C ARG A 169 -29.53 1.47 7.76
N GLU A 170 -29.42 2.28 6.70
CA GLU A 170 -30.55 2.65 5.82
C GLU A 170 -31.18 1.41 5.16
N ASP A 171 -30.36 0.51 4.59
CA ASP A 171 -30.80 -0.75 3.97
C ASP A 171 -31.55 -1.67 4.95
N GLU A 172 -31.18 -1.62 6.24
CA GLU A 172 -31.87 -2.39 7.28
C GLU A 172 -33.24 -1.76 7.63
N ALA A 173 -33.27 -0.44 7.83
CA ALA A 173 -34.47 0.31 8.22
C ALA A 173 -35.52 0.40 7.09
N THR A 174 -35.09 0.52 5.84
CA THR A 174 -35.97 0.79 4.68
C THR A 174 -36.27 -0.45 3.82
N LEU A 175 -35.33 -1.39 3.72
CA LEU A 175 -35.45 -2.59 2.87
C LEU A 175 -35.50 -3.90 3.67
N GLY A 176 -35.48 -3.83 5.01
CA GLY A 176 -35.49 -5.01 5.89
C GLY A 176 -34.28 -5.92 5.71
N LYS A 177 -33.15 -5.43 5.17
CA LYS A 177 -31.94 -6.21 4.88
C LYS A 177 -31.14 -6.53 6.15
N ILE A 178 -31.72 -7.32 7.06
CA ILE A 178 -31.10 -7.72 8.33
C ILE A 178 -29.81 -8.53 8.16
N THR A 179 -28.91 -8.41 9.13
CA THR A 179 -27.67 -9.19 9.26
C THR A 179 -27.93 -10.70 9.36
N LYS A 180 -27.13 -11.53 8.67
CA LYS A 180 -27.31 -12.99 8.62
C LYS A 180 -25.98 -13.75 8.74
N PRO A 181 -25.97 -14.99 9.25
CA PRO A 181 -24.79 -15.86 9.19
C PRO A 181 -24.30 -16.10 7.76
N ARG A 182 -22.97 -16.18 7.58
CA ARG A 182 -22.27 -16.45 6.31
C ARG A 182 -22.60 -15.49 5.14
N ARG A 183 -23.33 -14.38 5.39
CA ARG A 183 -23.95 -13.49 4.40
C ARG A 183 -23.67 -12.01 4.70
N PRO A 184 -22.41 -11.55 4.55
CA PRO A 184 -22.08 -10.14 4.74
C PRO A 184 -22.73 -9.25 3.67
N ARG A 185 -23.09 -8.03 4.07
CA ARG A 185 -23.62 -6.97 3.21
C ARG A 185 -22.50 -6.17 2.54
N THR A 186 -21.36 -6.01 3.21
CA THR A 186 -20.15 -5.36 2.71
C THR A 186 -18.94 -6.30 2.73
N VAL A 187 -18.13 -6.28 1.67
CA VAL A 187 -16.82 -6.94 1.64
C VAL A 187 -15.73 -5.93 1.30
N VAL A 188 -14.69 -5.86 2.13
CA VAL A 188 -13.48 -5.05 1.91
C VAL A 188 -12.30 -5.97 1.65
N LEU A 189 -11.80 -5.96 0.42
CA LEU A 189 -10.59 -6.66 0.03
C LEU A 189 -9.37 -5.76 0.24
N CYS A 190 -8.29 -6.33 0.79
CA CYS A 190 -7.00 -5.67 1.03
C CYS A 190 -5.83 -6.56 0.54
N PRO A 191 -4.74 -6.00 -0.02
CA PRO A 191 -3.58 -6.76 -0.50
C PRO A 191 -2.77 -7.46 0.59
N THR A 192 -2.91 -7.06 1.86
CA THR A 192 -2.12 -7.59 2.98
C THR A 192 -2.99 -7.90 4.19
N ARG A 193 -2.54 -8.83 5.03
CA ARG A 193 -3.18 -9.10 6.33
C ARG A 193 -3.08 -7.86 7.23
N GLU A 194 -1.97 -7.13 7.13
CA GLU A 194 -1.61 -5.98 7.94
C GLU A 194 -2.55 -4.80 7.66
N LEU A 195 -2.87 -4.52 6.38
CA LEU A 195 -3.90 -3.54 6.01
C LEU A 195 -5.30 -4.05 6.36
N SER A 196 -5.56 -5.35 6.18
CA SER A 196 -6.84 -5.96 6.62
C SER A 196 -7.08 -5.74 8.11
N GLU A 197 -6.06 -5.92 8.95
CA GLU A 197 -6.11 -5.67 10.39
C GLU A 197 -6.30 -4.19 10.73
N GLN A 198 -5.69 -3.27 9.97
CA GLN A 198 -5.88 -1.82 10.18
C GLN A 198 -7.30 -1.38 9.84
N VAL A 199 -7.79 -1.71 8.64
CA VAL A 199 -9.16 -1.42 8.20
C VAL A 199 -10.18 -2.06 9.16
N TYR A 200 -9.93 -3.29 9.63
CA TYR A 200 -10.77 -3.96 10.61
C TYR A 200 -10.80 -3.24 11.98
N ARG A 201 -9.69 -2.66 12.45
CA ARG A 201 -9.67 -1.84 13.70
C ARG A 201 -10.49 -0.56 13.55
N VAL A 202 -10.37 0.14 12.41
CA VAL A 202 -11.20 1.33 12.13
C VAL A 202 -12.68 0.92 12.06
N ALA A 203 -13.01 -0.16 11.34
CA ALA A 203 -14.37 -0.71 11.29
C ALA A 203 -14.89 -1.16 12.67
N LYS A 204 -14.03 -1.63 13.57
CA LYS A 204 -14.42 -1.96 14.96
C LYS A 204 -14.74 -0.72 15.79
N SER A 205 -13.95 0.33 15.65
CA SER A 205 -14.20 1.61 16.35
C SER A 205 -15.52 2.24 15.89
N VAL A 206 -15.80 2.27 14.57
CA VAL A 206 -17.10 2.74 14.05
C VAL A 206 -18.26 1.82 14.49
N SER A 207 -18.03 0.50 14.61
CA SER A 207 -19.08 -0.45 14.99
C SER A 207 -19.61 -0.30 16.41
N HIS A 208 -18.88 0.36 17.30
CA HIS A 208 -19.34 0.63 18.67
C HIS A 208 -20.56 1.56 18.69
N HIS A 209 -20.56 2.58 17.82
CA HIS A 209 -21.63 3.57 17.73
C HIS A 209 -22.70 3.17 16.73
N ALA A 210 -22.30 2.84 15.50
CA ALA A 210 -23.19 2.54 14.38
C ALA A 210 -23.63 1.06 14.29
N ARG A 211 -23.54 0.31 15.40
CA ARG A 211 -24.18 -1.00 15.65
C ARG A 211 -24.21 -1.97 14.44
N PHE A 212 -23.04 -2.33 13.93
CA PHE A 212 -22.89 -3.34 12.86
C PHE A 212 -21.80 -4.37 13.20
N ARG A 213 -21.86 -5.58 12.64
CA ARG A 213 -20.89 -6.64 12.93
C ARG A 213 -19.85 -6.83 11.81
N SER A 214 -18.66 -6.26 12.02
CA SER A 214 -17.45 -6.55 11.26
C SER A 214 -16.71 -7.81 11.75
N ILE A 215 -16.04 -8.54 10.86
CA ILE A 215 -15.03 -9.59 11.14
C ILE A 215 -13.79 -9.46 10.22
N LEU A 216 -12.69 -10.10 10.61
CA LEU A 216 -11.43 -10.19 9.85
C LEU A 216 -11.22 -11.58 9.25
N VAL A 217 -10.91 -11.65 7.94
CA VAL A 217 -10.73 -12.90 7.18
C VAL A 217 -9.41 -12.85 6.38
N SER A 218 -8.31 -13.27 7.00
CA SER A 218 -6.97 -13.16 6.41
C SER A 218 -6.16 -14.45 6.45
N GLY A 219 -5.24 -14.60 5.48
CA GLY A 219 -4.23 -15.66 5.49
C GLY A 219 -3.31 -15.61 6.71
N GLY A 220 -2.51 -16.65 6.92
CA GLY A 220 -1.54 -16.71 8.03
C GLY A 220 -2.16 -16.82 9.43
N SER A 221 -3.43 -17.19 9.54
CA SER A 221 -4.09 -17.60 10.79
C SER A 221 -5.01 -18.79 10.56
N ARG A 222 -5.33 -19.53 11.64
CA ARG A 222 -6.16 -20.74 11.61
C ARG A 222 -7.54 -20.44 11.01
N ILE A 223 -8.06 -21.36 10.19
CA ILE A 223 -9.31 -21.12 9.46
C ILE A 223 -10.57 -21.31 10.31
N ARG A 224 -10.61 -22.31 11.21
CA ARG A 224 -11.79 -22.58 12.07
C ARG A 224 -12.27 -21.36 12.87
N PRO A 225 -11.42 -20.58 13.59
CA PRO A 225 -11.89 -19.36 14.26
C PRO A 225 -12.51 -18.29 13.34
N GLN A 226 -12.15 -18.29 12.05
CA GLN A 226 -12.78 -17.41 11.04
C GLN A 226 -14.13 -17.99 10.57
N GLU A 227 -14.22 -19.32 10.41
CA GLU A 227 -15.47 -20.06 10.16
C GLU A 227 -16.45 -19.88 11.32
N ASP A 228 -16.03 -20.07 12.57
CA ASP A 228 -16.81 -19.82 13.79
C ASP A 228 -17.33 -18.37 13.85
N SER A 229 -16.51 -17.42 13.39
CA SER A 229 -16.89 -16.01 13.27
C SER A 229 -17.91 -15.75 12.16
N LEU A 230 -17.86 -16.49 11.05
CA LEU A 230 -18.80 -16.46 9.92
C LEU A 230 -20.10 -17.23 10.19
N ASN A 231 -20.08 -18.23 11.07
CA ASN A 231 -21.26 -18.97 11.54
C ASN A 231 -22.20 -18.12 12.39
N ASN A 232 -21.72 -16.96 12.84
CA ASN A 232 -22.52 -15.92 13.46
C ASN A 232 -23.00 -14.88 12.42
N ALA A 233 -24.03 -14.11 12.77
CA ALA A 233 -24.48 -12.98 11.96
C ALA A 233 -23.33 -11.97 11.68
N VAL A 234 -23.14 -11.57 10.43
CA VAL A 234 -22.05 -10.67 9.99
C VAL A 234 -22.54 -9.66 8.94
N ASP A 235 -22.16 -8.40 9.08
CA ASP A 235 -22.44 -7.32 8.12
C ASP A 235 -21.27 -7.05 7.20
N MET A 236 -20.05 -7.06 7.74
CA MET A 236 -18.85 -6.66 7.03
C MET A 236 -17.73 -7.68 7.18
N VAL A 237 -17.19 -8.15 6.07
CA VAL A 237 -15.95 -8.95 6.02
C VAL A 237 -14.82 -8.06 5.51
N VAL A 238 -13.77 -7.89 6.30
CA VAL A 238 -12.51 -7.25 5.89
C VAL A 238 -11.44 -8.32 5.72
N GLY A 239 -10.69 -8.36 4.63
CA GLY A 239 -9.72 -9.44 4.44
C GLY A 239 -8.95 -9.51 3.13
N THR A 240 -8.16 -10.57 3.00
CA THR A 240 -7.29 -10.82 1.84
C THR A 240 -7.99 -11.69 0.79
N PRO A 241 -7.95 -11.35 -0.52
CA PRO A 241 -8.72 -12.03 -1.58
C PRO A 241 -8.70 -13.56 -1.51
N GLY A 242 -7.53 -14.20 -1.51
CA GLY A 242 -7.40 -15.66 -1.51
C GLY A 242 -8.03 -16.37 -0.30
N ARG A 243 -8.01 -15.77 0.91
CA ARG A 243 -8.68 -16.38 2.09
C ARG A 243 -10.19 -16.14 2.08
N ILE A 244 -10.67 -15.02 1.54
CA ILE A 244 -12.11 -14.81 1.35
C ILE A 244 -12.65 -15.79 0.31
N LEU A 245 -11.94 -16.00 -0.80
CA LEU A 245 -12.26 -17.04 -1.78
C LEU A 245 -12.26 -18.45 -1.17
N GLN A 246 -11.27 -18.78 -0.34
CA GLN A 246 -11.23 -20.08 0.36
C GLN A 246 -12.50 -20.31 1.19
N HIS A 247 -12.93 -19.33 2.01
CA HIS A 247 -14.18 -19.47 2.78
C HIS A 247 -15.43 -19.58 1.91
N ILE A 248 -15.42 -18.99 0.71
CA ILE A 248 -16.53 -19.11 -0.26
C ILE A 248 -16.56 -20.50 -0.89
N GLU A 249 -15.39 -21.07 -1.22
CA GLU A 249 -15.25 -22.42 -1.77
C GLU A 249 -15.59 -23.51 -0.75
N GLU A 250 -15.27 -23.29 0.53
CA GLU A 250 -15.64 -24.16 1.66
C GLU A 250 -17.11 -23.98 2.10
N GLY A 251 -17.87 -23.05 1.50
CA GLY A 251 -19.27 -22.78 1.84
C GLY A 251 -19.48 -22.01 3.16
N ASN A 252 -18.41 -21.49 3.74
CA ASN A 252 -18.38 -20.69 4.97
C ASN A 252 -18.81 -19.22 4.74
N MET A 253 -18.86 -18.77 3.49
CA MET A 253 -19.36 -17.45 3.09
C MET A 253 -20.08 -17.54 1.72
N VAL A 254 -21.13 -16.74 1.50
CA VAL A 254 -21.87 -16.73 0.21
C VAL A 254 -22.14 -15.32 -0.31
N TYR A 255 -22.17 -15.18 -1.64
CA TYR A 255 -22.36 -13.89 -2.35
C TYR A 255 -23.77 -13.27 -2.24
N GLY A 256 -24.73 -13.97 -1.62
CA GLY A 256 -26.16 -13.67 -1.77
C GLY A 256 -26.56 -12.23 -1.41
N ASP A 257 -26.04 -11.73 -0.29
CA ASP A 257 -26.49 -10.49 0.34
C ASP A 257 -25.47 -9.34 0.19
N ILE A 258 -24.35 -9.56 -0.52
CA ILE A 258 -23.28 -8.57 -0.72
C ILE A 258 -23.79 -7.44 -1.64
N ALA A 259 -24.06 -6.27 -1.08
CA ALA A 259 -24.44 -5.07 -1.81
C ALA A 259 -23.24 -4.15 -2.10
N TYR A 260 -22.21 -4.20 -1.24
CA TYR A 260 -21.08 -3.27 -1.27
C TYR A 260 -19.74 -4.01 -1.36
N LEU A 261 -18.89 -3.62 -2.31
CA LEU A 261 -17.54 -4.14 -2.49
C LEU A 261 -16.52 -3.00 -2.43
N VAL A 262 -15.48 -3.16 -1.62
CA VAL A 262 -14.34 -2.25 -1.56
C VAL A 262 -13.06 -2.98 -1.96
N LEU A 263 -12.23 -2.34 -2.79
CA LEU A 263 -10.85 -2.78 -3.07
C LEU A 263 -9.88 -1.73 -2.52
N ASP A 264 -9.24 -1.96 -1.37
CA ASP A 264 -8.29 -1.02 -0.75
C ASP A 264 -6.82 -1.33 -1.09
N GLU A 265 -5.99 -0.28 -1.23
CA GLU A 265 -4.68 -0.34 -1.92
C GLU A 265 -4.71 -1.19 -3.23
N ALA A 266 -5.68 -0.90 -4.12
CA ALA A 266 -5.92 -1.67 -5.34
C ALA A 266 -4.70 -1.74 -6.28
N ASP A 267 -3.92 -0.67 -6.39
CA ASP A 267 -2.62 -0.68 -7.09
C ASP A 267 -1.67 -1.78 -6.58
N THR A 268 -1.55 -1.90 -5.26
CA THR A 268 -0.75 -2.92 -4.59
C THR A 268 -1.35 -4.32 -4.73
N MET A 269 -2.66 -4.48 -4.91
CA MET A 269 -3.24 -5.79 -5.23
C MET A 269 -2.75 -6.31 -6.59
N PHE A 270 -2.67 -5.45 -7.60
CA PHE A 270 -2.25 -5.86 -8.95
C PHE A 270 -0.73 -6.03 -9.06
N ASP A 271 0.08 -5.20 -8.38
CA ASP A 271 1.53 -5.40 -8.23
C ASP A 271 1.86 -6.77 -7.60
N ARG A 272 1.04 -7.23 -6.64
CA ARG A 272 1.18 -8.55 -5.99
C ARG A 272 0.59 -9.72 -6.79
N GLY A 273 -0.04 -9.44 -7.93
CA GLY A 273 -0.63 -10.48 -8.78
C GLY A 273 -1.99 -11.02 -8.32
N PHE A 274 -2.72 -10.36 -7.41
CA PHE A 274 -4.08 -10.79 -6.99
C PHE A 274 -5.17 -10.58 -8.06
N GLY A 275 -4.81 -10.10 -9.25
CA GLY A 275 -5.74 -9.88 -10.37
C GLY A 275 -6.64 -11.10 -10.72
N PRO A 276 -6.12 -12.35 -10.78
CA PRO A 276 -6.96 -13.53 -11.01
C PRO A 276 -7.95 -13.78 -9.88
N ASP A 277 -7.55 -13.61 -8.61
CA ASP A 277 -8.42 -13.78 -7.44
C ASP A 277 -9.55 -12.73 -7.44
N ILE A 278 -9.22 -11.47 -7.73
CA ILE A 278 -10.20 -10.39 -7.81
C ILE A 278 -11.22 -10.67 -8.92
N ARG A 279 -10.78 -11.10 -10.11
CA ARG A 279 -11.69 -11.50 -11.20
C ARG A 279 -12.55 -12.71 -10.82
N LYS A 280 -11.98 -13.70 -10.12
CA LYS A 280 -12.68 -14.89 -9.62
C LYS A 280 -13.75 -14.53 -8.57
N PHE A 281 -13.50 -13.54 -7.72
CA PHE A 281 -14.47 -13.00 -6.77
C PHE A 281 -15.56 -12.14 -7.45
N LEU A 282 -15.19 -11.34 -8.45
CA LEU A 282 -16.12 -10.48 -9.19
C LEU A 282 -17.09 -11.25 -10.09
N ALA A 283 -16.67 -12.37 -10.69
CA ALA A 283 -17.48 -13.07 -11.69
C ALA A 283 -18.87 -13.52 -11.16
N PRO A 284 -19.02 -14.12 -9.97
CA PRO A 284 -20.34 -14.43 -9.40
C PRO A 284 -21.19 -13.18 -9.10
N LEU A 285 -20.60 -12.09 -8.63
CA LEU A 285 -21.31 -10.83 -8.36
C LEU A 285 -21.84 -10.21 -9.66
N LYS A 286 -21.03 -10.19 -10.73
CA LYS A 286 -21.46 -9.75 -12.07
C LYS A 286 -22.57 -10.62 -12.64
N GLN A 287 -22.48 -11.94 -12.49
CA GLN A 287 -23.54 -12.87 -12.89
C GLN A 287 -24.83 -12.72 -12.05
N ARG A 288 -24.75 -12.17 -10.84
CA ARG A 288 -25.92 -11.80 -10.02
C ARG A 288 -26.55 -10.51 -10.57
N ALA A 289 -25.73 -9.46 -10.75
CA ALA A 289 -26.15 -8.14 -11.22
C ALA A 289 -26.76 -8.12 -12.64
N LEU A 290 -26.41 -9.08 -13.50
CA LEU A 290 -27.00 -9.24 -14.84
C LEU A 290 -28.43 -9.83 -14.83
N LYS A 291 -28.98 -10.20 -13.67
CA LYS A 291 -30.35 -10.73 -13.55
C LYS A 291 -31.32 -9.57 -13.32
N THR A 292 -32.42 -9.55 -14.07
CA THR A 292 -33.38 -8.43 -14.19
C THR A 292 -34.05 -7.96 -12.89
N ASN A 293 -33.86 -8.67 -11.77
CA ASN A 293 -34.50 -8.39 -10.49
C ASN A 293 -33.47 -8.15 -9.35
N ASP A 294 -32.17 -8.09 -9.64
CA ASP A 294 -31.12 -7.77 -8.64
C ASP A 294 -30.81 -6.26 -8.64
N GLN A 295 -30.47 -5.70 -7.48
CA GLN A 295 -30.09 -4.28 -7.34
C GLN A 295 -28.62 -4.01 -7.72
N GLY A 296 -27.95 -4.98 -8.34
CA GLY A 296 -26.52 -4.92 -8.66
C GLY A 296 -25.64 -4.95 -7.41
N PHE A 297 -24.48 -4.30 -7.48
CA PHE A 297 -23.61 -4.05 -6.32
C PHE A 297 -22.81 -2.75 -6.55
N GLN A 298 -22.58 -1.99 -5.49
CA GLN A 298 -21.74 -0.79 -5.52
C GLN A 298 -20.26 -1.20 -5.33
N THR A 299 -19.36 -0.64 -6.14
CA THR A 299 -17.91 -0.81 -5.97
C THR A 299 -17.23 0.49 -5.58
N VAL A 300 -16.44 0.47 -4.50
CA VAL A 300 -15.54 1.57 -4.13
C VAL A 300 -14.09 1.10 -4.29
N LEU A 301 -13.37 1.67 -5.25
CA LEU A 301 -12.05 1.22 -5.66
C LEU A 301 -11.00 2.24 -5.20
N VAL A 302 -10.22 1.88 -4.19
CA VAL A 302 -9.41 2.82 -3.41
C VAL A 302 -7.94 2.59 -3.73
N THR A 303 -7.24 3.65 -4.12
CA THR A 303 -5.85 3.53 -4.59
C THR A 303 -4.99 4.73 -4.20
N ALA A 304 -3.68 4.50 -4.06
CA ALA A 304 -2.70 5.57 -3.91
C ALA A 304 -2.19 6.06 -5.27
N THR A 305 -2.30 5.24 -6.33
CA THR A 305 -1.83 5.54 -7.68
C THR A 305 -2.74 5.00 -8.79
N MET A 306 -2.90 5.74 -9.88
CA MET A 306 -3.64 5.32 -11.08
C MET A 306 -2.69 4.78 -12.15
N THR A 307 -2.03 3.66 -11.88
CA THR A 307 -1.14 3.03 -12.86
C THR A 307 -1.91 2.60 -14.11
N THR A 308 -1.24 2.48 -15.27
CA THR A 308 -1.89 2.00 -16.51
C THR A 308 -2.45 0.58 -16.37
N ALA A 309 -1.94 -0.23 -15.43
CA ALA A 309 -2.52 -1.54 -15.12
C ALA A 309 -3.80 -1.43 -14.28
N VAL A 310 -3.83 -0.51 -13.30
CA VAL A 310 -5.04 -0.19 -12.53
C VAL A 310 -6.11 0.36 -13.46
N GLN A 311 -5.82 1.41 -14.24
CA GLN A 311 -6.80 2.04 -15.13
C GLN A 311 -7.40 1.03 -16.12
N LYS A 312 -6.58 0.19 -16.77
CA LYS A 312 -7.09 -0.88 -17.64
C LYS A 312 -8.06 -1.82 -16.94
N LEU A 313 -7.75 -2.25 -15.72
CA LEU A 313 -8.66 -3.12 -14.97
C LEU A 313 -9.93 -2.38 -14.53
N VAL A 314 -9.85 -1.09 -14.21
CA VAL A 314 -11.02 -0.25 -13.96
C VAL A 314 -11.91 -0.21 -15.22
N ASP A 315 -11.32 0.02 -16.39
CA ASP A 315 -12.02 0.10 -17.68
C ASP A 315 -12.62 -1.27 -18.11
N GLU A 316 -11.88 -2.37 -17.88
CA GLU A 316 -12.29 -3.75 -18.19
C GLU A 316 -13.38 -4.26 -17.23
N GLU A 317 -13.23 -4.03 -15.92
CA GLU A 317 -14.04 -4.69 -14.90
C GLU A 317 -15.18 -3.81 -14.34
N PHE A 318 -15.08 -2.47 -14.42
CA PHE A 318 -15.98 -1.54 -13.73
C PHE A 318 -16.47 -0.41 -14.65
N GLN A 319 -17.12 -0.77 -15.75
CA GLN A 319 -17.67 0.19 -16.71
C GLN A 319 -18.59 1.23 -16.05
N GLY A 320 -18.35 2.52 -16.31
CA GLY A 320 -19.16 3.64 -15.80
C GLY A 320 -18.82 4.14 -14.39
N ILE A 321 -17.76 3.62 -13.76
CA ILE A 321 -17.29 4.04 -12.43
C ILE A 321 -16.76 5.50 -12.40
N GLU A 322 -17.16 6.30 -11.41
CA GLU A 322 -16.79 7.73 -11.32
C GLU A 322 -15.38 7.91 -10.71
N HIS A 323 -14.49 8.65 -11.38
CA HIS A 323 -13.11 8.86 -10.90
C HIS A 323 -12.97 10.11 -10.01
N LEU A 324 -12.91 9.91 -8.70
CA LEU A 324 -12.74 10.96 -7.70
C LEU A 324 -11.28 11.01 -7.24
N ARG A 325 -10.54 12.04 -7.67
CA ARG A 325 -9.10 12.17 -7.45
C ARG A 325 -8.77 13.48 -6.73
N THR A 326 -7.93 13.43 -5.71
CA THR A 326 -7.44 14.64 -5.02
C THR A 326 -6.45 15.43 -5.88
N SER A 327 -6.43 16.75 -5.70
CA SER A 327 -5.49 17.66 -6.38
C SER A 327 -4.01 17.42 -5.99
N THR A 328 -3.80 16.71 -4.88
CA THR A 328 -2.52 16.26 -4.32
C THR A 328 -2.07 14.87 -4.81
N LEU A 329 -2.91 14.13 -5.54
CA LEU A 329 -2.57 12.81 -6.08
C LEU A 329 -1.31 12.89 -6.98
N HIS A 330 -0.46 11.86 -6.90
CA HIS A 330 0.83 11.74 -7.60
C HIS A 330 1.89 12.84 -7.34
N LYS A 331 1.67 13.78 -6.41
CA LYS A 331 2.65 14.82 -6.03
C LYS A 331 3.42 14.47 -4.76
N LYS A 332 4.48 15.24 -4.48
CA LYS A 332 5.24 15.14 -3.22
C LYS A 332 4.36 15.46 -2.00
N ILE A 333 4.71 14.89 -0.86
CA ILE A 333 4.09 15.22 0.43
C ILE A 333 4.60 16.59 0.86
N ALA A 334 3.70 17.57 0.98
CA ALA A 334 4.08 18.98 1.15
C ALA A 334 4.93 19.26 2.41
N ASN A 335 4.72 18.49 3.47
CA ASN A 335 5.36 18.70 4.78
C ASN A 335 6.63 17.84 4.98
N ALA A 336 7.04 17.07 3.98
CA ALA A 336 8.28 16.30 4.00
C ALA A 336 9.46 17.09 3.39
N ARG A 337 10.61 17.10 4.06
CA ARG A 337 11.89 17.49 3.47
C ARG A 337 12.48 16.28 2.74
N HIS A 338 12.85 16.43 1.47
CA HIS A 338 13.46 15.37 0.67
C HIS A 338 14.93 15.71 0.32
N ASP A 339 15.87 14.96 0.88
CA ASP A 339 17.31 15.07 0.65
C ASP A 339 17.79 13.99 -0.33
N PHE A 340 18.47 14.39 -1.41
CA PHE A 340 18.92 13.51 -2.50
C PHE A 340 20.45 13.36 -2.48
N VAL A 341 20.95 12.36 -1.74
CA VAL A 341 22.39 12.11 -1.53
C VAL A 341 22.95 11.31 -2.72
N LYS A 342 23.75 11.97 -3.55
CA LYS A 342 24.31 11.41 -4.79
C LYS A 342 25.69 10.81 -4.52
N LEU A 343 25.77 9.49 -4.46
CA LEU A 343 27.03 8.78 -4.21
C LEU A 343 27.90 8.79 -5.47
N SER A 344 29.18 9.12 -5.29
CA SER A 344 30.24 9.10 -6.31
C SER A 344 30.43 7.71 -6.91
N GLY A 345 30.16 6.65 -6.14
CA GLY A 345 30.41 5.25 -6.49
C GLY A 345 31.77 4.71 -6.04
N SER A 346 32.55 5.50 -5.29
CA SER A 346 33.72 5.04 -4.50
C SER A 346 33.48 5.04 -2.98
N GLU A 347 32.46 5.75 -2.49
CA GLU A 347 32.04 5.67 -1.09
C GLU A 347 31.33 4.34 -0.80
N ASP A 348 31.50 3.78 0.39
CA ASP A 348 30.64 2.70 0.85
C ASP A 348 29.24 3.25 1.16
N LYS A 349 28.25 2.52 0.64
CA LYS A 349 26.84 2.83 0.80
C LYS A 349 26.33 2.52 2.21
N LEU A 350 26.94 1.56 2.91
CA LEU A 350 26.63 1.22 4.30
C LEU A 350 27.17 2.28 5.26
N GLU A 351 28.38 2.79 5.03
CA GLU A 351 28.93 3.93 5.78
C GLU A 351 28.08 5.19 5.56
N ALA A 352 27.72 5.50 4.30
CA ALA A 352 26.83 6.62 3.98
C ALA A 352 25.42 6.48 4.58
N LEU A 353 24.95 5.26 4.86
CA LEU A 353 23.71 5.04 5.62
C LEU A 353 23.89 5.44 7.09
N LEU A 354 24.97 5.00 7.74
CA LEU A 354 25.26 5.30 9.14
C LEU A 354 25.38 6.82 9.38
N GLN A 355 26.14 7.52 8.53
CA GLN A 355 26.29 8.98 8.56
C GLN A 355 24.94 9.74 8.39
N VAL A 356 23.99 9.18 7.64
CA VAL A 356 22.64 9.76 7.46
C VAL A 356 21.71 9.42 8.63
N LEU A 357 21.97 8.31 9.33
CA LEU A 357 21.16 7.77 10.41
C LEU A 357 21.51 8.41 11.76
N GLU A 358 22.80 8.58 12.08
CA GLU A 358 23.31 9.16 13.34
C GLU A 358 22.58 10.45 13.79
N PRO A 359 22.36 11.49 12.94
CA PRO A 359 21.71 12.74 13.38
C PRO A 359 20.18 12.62 13.60
N SER A 360 19.65 11.42 13.44
CA SER A 360 18.26 11.03 13.68
C SER A 360 18.16 10.22 14.98
N LEU A 361 19.04 9.23 15.16
CA LEU A 361 19.15 8.46 16.41
C LEU A 361 19.51 9.36 17.59
N ALA A 362 20.44 10.30 17.41
CA ALA A 362 20.80 11.30 18.41
C ALA A 362 19.66 12.26 18.84
N LYS A 363 18.47 12.14 18.24
CA LYS A 363 17.24 12.88 18.57
C LYS A 363 16.09 11.99 19.05
N GLY A 364 16.29 10.68 19.14
CA GLY A 364 15.20 9.73 19.41
C GLY A 364 14.15 9.66 18.29
N SER A 365 14.51 10.03 17.06
CA SER A 365 13.59 10.01 15.91
C SER A 365 13.32 8.58 15.45
N LYS A 366 12.05 8.22 15.21
CA LYS A 366 11.67 6.92 14.64
C LYS A 366 12.11 6.86 13.18
N VAL A 367 12.96 5.88 12.82
CA VAL A 367 13.57 5.77 11.48
C VAL A 367 13.17 4.47 10.77
N MET A 368 12.84 4.57 9.48
CA MET A 368 12.52 3.44 8.62
C MET A 368 13.45 3.39 7.40
N VAL A 369 14.18 2.29 7.23
CA VAL A 369 15.16 2.08 6.15
C VAL A 369 14.60 1.12 5.10
N PHE A 370 14.45 1.61 3.86
CA PHE A 370 13.92 0.83 2.73
C PHE A 370 15.00 0.24 1.84
N CYS A 371 14.91 -1.07 1.62
CA CYS A 371 15.78 -1.87 0.76
C CYS A 371 15.01 -2.49 -0.41
N ASN A 372 15.62 -2.59 -1.61
CA ASN A 372 14.97 -3.13 -2.81
C ASN A 372 14.98 -4.67 -2.86
N THR A 373 15.81 -5.32 -2.03
CA THR A 373 15.97 -6.77 -1.99
C THR A 373 16.14 -7.28 -0.56
N LEU A 374 15.94 -8.58 -0.36
CA LEU A 374 16.20 -9.21 0.93
C LEU A 374 17.69 -9.18 1.31
N ASN A 375 18.60 -9.38 0.36
CA ASN A 375 20.04 -9.38 0.63
C ASN A 375 20.53 -7.99 1.06
N SER A 376 20.00 -6.91 0.46
CA SER A 376 20.25 -5.54 0.94
C SER A 376 19.66 -5.30 2.34
N SER A 377 18.46 -5.83 2.63
CA SER A 377 17.87 -5.73 3.96
C SER A 377 18.71 -6.43 5.01
N ARG A 378 19.22 -7.65 4.72
CA ARG A 378 20.10 -8.42 5.61
C ARG A 378 21.46 -7.74 5.81
N ALA A 379 22.06 -7.20 4.75
CA ALA A 379 23.35 -6.51 4.84
C ALA A 379 23.26 -5.22 5.68
N VAL A 380 22.18 -4.46 5.54
CA VAL A 380 21.92 -3.26 6.37
C VAL A 380 21.69 -3.65 7.83
N ASP A 381 20.85 -4.66 8.09
CA ASP A 381 20.52 -5.12 9.45
C ASP A 381 21.76 -5.64 10.20
N HIS A 382 22.61 -6.43 9.52
CA HIS A 382 23.88 -6.92 10.06
C HIS A 382 24.87 -5.77 10.34
N TYR A 383 25.10 -4.90 9.35
CA TYR A 383 26.07 -3.80 9.47
C TYR A 383 25.68 -2.78 10.55
N LEU A 384 24.39 -2.45 10.68
CA LEU A 384 23.91 -1.58 11.74
C LEU A 384 24.09 -2.21 13.12
N SER A 385 23.79 -3.50 13.26
CA SER A 385 24.02 -4.26 14.51
C SER A 385 25.49 -4.32 14.91
N GLU A 386 26.41 -4.57 13.95
CA GLU A 386 27.87 -4.50 14.18
C GLU A 386 28.34 -3.11 14.64
N ASN A 387 27.68 -2.05 14.17
CA ASN A 387 27.92 -0.66 14.58
C ASN A 387 27.07 -0.23 15.80
N GLN A 388 26.56 -1.18 16.59
CA GLN A 388 25.81 -0.95 17.84
C GLN A 388 24.52 -0.13 17.67
N VAL A 389 23.95 -0.11 16.46
CA VAL A 389 22.64 0.50 16.20
C VAL A 389 21.56 -0.56 16.41
N SER A 390 20.64 -0.26 17.32
CA SER A 390 19.43 -1.07 17.58
C SER A 390 18.56 -1.16 16.32
N THR A 391 18.31 -2.37 15.81
CA THR A 391 17.46 -2.60 14.61
C THR A 391 16.35 -3.61 14.87
N VAL A 392 15.30 -3.51 14.04
CA VAL A 392 14.30 -4.56 13.85
C VAL A 392 14.00 -4.73 12.37
N ASN A 393 13.90 -5.98 11.91
CA ASN A 393 13.72 -6.30 10.49
C ASN A 393 12.25 -6.61 10.12
N TYR A 394 11.88 -6.26 8.89
CA TYR A 394 10.52 -6.45 8.37
C TYR A 394 10.53 -6.79 6.87
N HIS A 395 10.64 -8.09 6.57
CA HIS A 395 10.65 -8.64 5.21
C HIS A 395 9.93 -10.00 5.14
N GLY A 396 9.61 -10.46 3.92
CA GLY A 396 8.79 -11.67 3.71
C GLY A 396 9.31 -12.97 4.33
N GLU A 397 10.64 -13.11 4.52
CA GLU A 397 11.24 -14.26 5.21
C GLU A 397 11.25 -14.16 6.76
N VAL A 398 10.78 -13.06 7.36
CA VAL A 398 10.56 -13.01 8.83
C VAL A 398 9.22 -13.71 9.13
N PRO A 399 9.17 -14.68 10.06
CA PRO A 399 7.93 -15.32 10.52
C PRO A 399 6.85 -14.29 10.91
N ALA A 400 5.59 -14.56 10.57
CA ALA A 400 4.51 -13.58 10.73
C ALA A 400 4.30 -13.12 12.19
N GLU A 401 4.54 -14.00 13.17
CA GLU A 401 4.47 -13.69 14.60
C GLU A 401 5.62 -12.76 15.02
N GLN A 402 6.86 -13.07 14.60
CA GLN A 402 8.02 -12.22 14.82
C GLN A 402 7.91 -10.85 14.11
N ARG A 403 7.24 -10.77 12.94
CA ARG A 403 6.92 -9.49 12.30
C ARG A 403 5.99 -8.63 13.16
N VAL A 404 5.03 -9.23 13.87
CA VAL A 404 4.16 -8.49 14.81
C VAL A 404 4.96 -8.05 16.04
N GLU A 405 5.85 -8.89 16.56
CA GLU A 405 6.73 -8.55 17.70
C GLU A 405 7.71 -7.41 17.35
N ASN A 406 8.41 -7.49 16.22
CA ASN A 406 9.30 -6.45 15.70
C ASN A 406 8.55 -5.12 15.50
N LEU A 407 7.32 -5.18 14.96
CA LEU A 407 6.47 -4.00 14.79
C LEU A 407 6.01 -3.41 16.14
N LYS A 408 5.80 -4.25 17.18
CA LYS A 408 5.52 -3.77 18.54
C LYS A 408 6.75 -3.05 19.11
N LYS A 409 7.94 -3.67 19.05
CA LYS A 409 9.22 -3.08 19.51
C LYS A 409 9.54 -1.74 18.83
N PHE A 410 9.19 -1.60 17.54
CA PHE A 410 9.33 -0.33 16.81
C PHE A 410 8.31 0.74 17.21
N LYS A 411 7.09 0.35 17.61
CA LYS A 411 6.06 1.29 18.04
C LYS A 411 6.22 1.76 19.49
N ASP A 412 6.89 0.96 20.31
CA ASP A 412 7.14 1.24 21.72
C ASP A 412 7.82 2.60 21.93
N GLU A 413 7.42 3.31 22.99
CA GLU A 413 7.92 4.67 23.31
C GLU A 413 8.71 4.69 24.62
N GLU A 414 8.63 3.62 25.41
CA GLU A 414 9.41 3.42 26.64
C GLU A 414 10.72 2.65 26.38
N GLY A 415 10.90 2.14 25.14
CA GLY A 415 12.05 1.34 24.72
C GLY A 415 13.09 2.08 23.87
N ASP A 416 14.10 1.33 23.44
CA ASP A 416 15.32 1.76 22.74
C ASP A 416 15.12 2.27 21.28
N CYS A 417 13.88 2.61 20.90
CA CYS A 417 13.48 3.20 19.60
C CYS A 417 14.25 2.63 18.36
N PRO A 418 14.20 1.31 18.10
CA PRO A 418 15.05 0.66 17.10
C PRO A 418 14.77 1.14 15.67
N THR A 419 15.76 1.03 14.79
CA THR A 419 15.61 1.35 13.36
C THR A 419 14.90 0.21 12.61
N LEU A 420 13.82 0.52 11.89
CA LEU A 420 13.05 -0.47 11.12
C LEU A 420 13.63 -0.70 9.73
N VAL A 421 14.32 -1.82 9.53
CA VAL A 421 14.90 -2.22 8.23
C VAL A 421 13.91 -3.09 7.45
N CYS A 422 13.53 -2.69 6.24
CA CYS A 422 12.40 -3.30 5.54
C CYS A 422 12.52 -3.36 4.01
N THR A 423 11.61 -4.12 3.38
CA THR A 423 11.42 -4.13 1.91
C THR A 423 9.98 -3.76 1.53
N ASP A 424 9.77 -3.19 0.34
CA ASP A 424 8.47 -2.67 -0.12
C ASP A 424 7.32 -3.68 0.01
N LEU A 425 7.58 -4.94 -0.37
CA LEU A 425 6.59 -6.01 -0.36
C LEU A 425 6.07 -6.33 1.04
N ALA A 426 6.85 -6.04 2.08
CA ALA A 426 6.44 -6.22 3.47
C ALA A 426 5.93 -4.91 4.10
N ALA A 427 6.51 -3.75 3.76
CA ALA A 427 6.16 -2.46 4.34
C ALA A 427 4.89 -1.79 3.74
N ARG A 428 4.45 -2.18 2.55
CA ARG A 428 3.13 -1.76 2.02
C ARG A 428 2.00 -2.32 2.90
N GLY A 429 0.99 -1.50 3.19
CA GLY A 429 -0.01 -1.82 4.21
C GLY A 429 0.50 -1.81 5.66
N LEU A 430 1.63 -1.16 5.99
CA LEU A 430 1.99 -0.84 7.37
C LEU A 430 1.53 0.57 7.76
N ASP A 431 0.66 0.65 8.76
CA ASP A 431 0.33 1.90 9.42
C ASP A 431 1.38 2.25 10.49
N LEU A 432 2.37 3.01 10.02
CA LEU A 432 3.49 3.56 10.76
C LEU A 432 3.69 5.01 10.33
N ASP A 433 3.76 5.89 11.33
CA ASP A 433 4.26 7.24 11.19
C ASP A 433 5.69 7.25 11.74
N VAL A 434 6.64 7.72 10.92
CA VAL A 434 8.06 7.81 11.27
C VAL A 434 8.60 9.19 10.95
N ASP A 435 9.53 9.70 11.74
CA ASP A 435 10.12 11.03 11.53
C ASP A 435 11.03 11.06 10.30
N HIS A 436 11.70 9.94 10.01
CA HIS A 436 12.70 9.84 8.96
C HIS A 436 12.57 8.54 8.15
N VAL A 437 12.29 8.68 6.85
CA VAL A 437 12.38 7.60 5.86
C VAL A 437 13.74 7.68 5.17
N ILE A 438 14.55 6.62 5.28
CA ILE A 438 15.79 6.50 4.51
C ILE A 438 15.58 5.47 3.40
N MET A 439 15.69 5.89 2.14
CA MET A 439 15.77 4.96 1.02
C MET A 439 17.23 4.56 0.84
N PHE A 440 17.63 3.45 1.46
CA PHE A 440 18.94 2.87 1.26
C PHE A 440 19.10 2.48 -0.21
N ASP A 441 18.23 1.62 -0.74
CA ASP A 441 18.11 1.47 -2.18
C ASP A 441 17.11 2.47 -2.75
N PHE A 442 17.51 3.21 -3.79
CA PHE A 442 16.57 4.06 -4.52
C PHE A 442 15.48 3.19 -5.20
N PRO A 443 14.20 3.60 -5.16
CA PRO A 443 13.11 2.82 -5.74
C PRO A 443 13.20 2.74 -7.27
N LYS A 444 12.63 1.68 -7.85
CA LYS A 444 12.74 1.38 -9.29
C LYS A 444 11.82 2.25 -10.18
N ASN A 445 10.84 2.90 -9.55
CA ASN A 445 9.80 3.74 -10.14
C ASN A 445 9.34 4.80 -9.10
N SER A 446 8.53 5.77 -9.53
CA SER A 446 7.98 6.81 -8.67
C SER A 446 6.81 6.40 -7.78
N ILE A 447 6.11 5.32 -8.11
CA ILE A 447 4.99 4.78 -7.31
C ILE A 447 5.52 4.26 -5.97
N ASP A 448 6.59 3.47 -5.99
CA ASP A 448 7.31 3.04 -4.80
C ASP A 448 7.91 4.23 -4.04
N TYR A 449 8.43 5.27 -4.74
CA TYR A 449 8.90 6.50 -4.08
C TYR A 449 7.78 7.18 -3.27
N LEU A 450 6.58 7.34 -3.85
CA LEU A 450 5.41 7.87 -3.16
C LEU A 450 4.97 6.97 -1.99
N HIS A 451 4.94 5.66 -2.17
CA HIS A 451 4.52 4.70 -1.12
C HIS A 451 5.48 4.62 0.08
N ARG A 452 6.76 4.86 -0.14
CA ARG A 452 7.81 4.97 0.90
C ARG A 452 7.74 6.30 1.64
N THR A 453 7.63 7.40 0.91
CA THR A 453 7.53 8.73 1.53
C THR A 453 6.23 8.89 2.31
N GLY A 454 5.15 8.22 1.91
CA GLY A 454 3.88 8.10 2.65
C GLY A 454 3.91 7.33 3.98
N ARG A 455 5.09 7.12 4.57
CA ARG A 455 5.28 6.68 5.97
C ARG A 455 5.75 7.81 6.90
N THR A 456 6.03 9.00 6.37
CA THR A 456 6.38 10.20 7.14
C THR A 456 5.49 11.39 6.76
N ALA A 457 5.53 12.47 7.54
CA ALA A 457 4.76 13.69 7.33
C ALA A 457 3.24 13.49 7.17
N ARG A 458 2.66 12.53 7.91
CA ARG A 458 1.22 12.27 7.95
C ARG A 458 0.49 13.24 8.89
N MET A 459 -0.82 13.38 8.74
CA MET A 459 -1.70 14.22 9.59
C MET A 459 -1.19 15.66 9.80
N GLY A 460 -0.49 16.23 8.81
CA GLY A 460 0.10 17.57 8.89
C GLY A 460 1.45 17.66 9.59
N ALA A 461 1.96 16.58 10.20
CA ALA A 461 3.29 16.54 10.80
C ALA A 461 4.40 16.85 9.77
N LYS A 462 5.56 17.29 10.26
CA LYS A 462 6.78 17.43 9.45
C LYS A 462 7.47 16.06 9.35
N GLY A 463 8.17 15.83 8.25
CA GLY A 463 8.92 14.59 8.05
C GLY A 463 10.21 14.78 7.27
N LYS A 464 11.11 13.81 7.33
CA LYS A 464 12.34 13.76 6.53
C LYS A 464 12.36 12.52 5.65
N VAL A 465 12.84 12.69 4.43
CA VAL A 465 13.12 11.63 3.47
C VAL A 465 14.57 11.81 3.01
N THR A 466 15.45 10.85 3.25
CA THR A 466 16.80 10.84 2.63
C THR A 466 16.89 9.71 1.62
N SER A 467 17.40 9.99 0.42
CA SER A 467 17.57 9.02 -0.65
C SER A 467 19.05 8.82 -0.99
N LEU A 468 19.58 7.61 -0.83
CA LEU A 468 20.94 7.25 -1.27
C LEU A 468 20.90 6.83 -2.74
N ILE A 469 21.52 7.62 -3.61
CA ILE A 469 21.40 7.51 -5.07
C ILE A 469 22.72 7.00 -5.64
N SER A 470 22.74 5.76 -6.11
CA SER A 470 23.90 5.20 -6.81
C SER A 470 23.87 5.54 -8.31
N ARG A 471 25.01 5.38 -9.01
CA ARG A 471 25.16 5.75 -10.43
C ARG A 471 24.04 5.24 -11.36
N LYS A 472 23.53 4.02 -11.13
CA LYS A 472 22.44 3.39 -11.91
C LYS A 472 21.06 4.05 -11.71
N ASP A 473 20.87 4.78 -10.62
CA ASP A 473 19.59 5.36 -10.16
C ASP A 473 19.47 6.86 -10.51
N GLN A 474 20.61 7.52 -10.77
CA GLN A 474 20.72 8.98 -10.95
C GLN A 474 19.72 9.57 -11.96
N MET A 475 19.43 8.88 -13.07
CA MET A 475 18.50 9.38 -14.09
C MET A 475 17.05 9.43 -13.59
N LEU A 476 16.58 8.42 -12.86
CA LEU A 476 15.24 8.42 -12.28
C LEU A 476 15.17 9.40 -11.10
N ALA A 477 16.20 9.43 -10.27
CA ALA A 477 16.30 10.37 -9.15
C ALA A 477 16.25 11.83 -9.63
N ALA A 478 16.96 12.19 -10.70
CA ALA A 478 16.94 13.53 -11.28
C ALA A 478 15.55 13.92 -11.81
N ARG A 479 14.84 13.02 -12.49
CA ARG A 479 13.46 13.30 -12.96
C ARG A 479 12.46 13.46 -11.80
N ILE A 480 12.61 12.68 -10.74
CA ILE A 480 11.78 12.82 -9.54
C ILE A 480 12.11 14.18 -8.85
N GLU A 481 13.39 14.52 -8.70
CA GLU A 481 13.85 15.80 -8.14
C GLU A 481 13.33 17.01 -8.95
N GLU A 482 13.34 16.92 -10.28
CA GLU A 482 12.84 17.94 -11.22
C GLU A 482 11.31 18.13 -11.12
N ALA A 483 10.54 17.06 -11.28
CA ALA A 483 9.07 17.13 -11.15
C ALA A 483 8.64 17.59 -9.74
N MET A 484 9.35 17.19 -8.69
CA MET A 484 9.14 17.68 -7.32
C MET A 484 9.48 19.16 -7.13
N ARG A 485 10.43 19.71 -7.89
CA ARG A 485 10.76 21.14 -7.90
C ARG A 485 9.66 21.94 -8.60
N ASN A 486 9.15 21.43 -9.73
CA ASN A 486 8.10 22.07 -10.53
C ASN A 486 6.67 21.86 -9.97
N ASN A 487 6.52 20.98 -8.96
CA ASN A 487 5.23 20.55 -8.39
C ASN A 487 4.32 19.80 -9.39
N GLU A 488 4.95 19.08 -10.31
CA GLU A 488 4.34 18.24 -11.34
C GLU A 488 3.91 16.87 -10.79
N SER A 489 3.13 16.14 -11.59
CA SER A 489 2.77 14.74 -11.29
C SER A 489 3.98 13.82 -11.48
N LEU A 490 4.26 12.96 -10.51
CA LEU A 490 5.28 11.91 -10.59
C LEU A 490 4.78 10.64 -11.30
N GLU A 491 3.58 10.66 -11.86
CA GLU A 491 2.90 9.52 -12.49
C GLU A 491 3.75 8.86 -13.61
N ALA A 492 3.77 7.52 -13.61
CA ALA A 492 4.45 6.67 -14.61
C ALA A 492 5.98 6.87 -14.82
N LEU A 493 6.70 7.61 -13.96
CA LEU A 493 8.16 7.66 -14.01
C LEU A 493 8.80 6.32 -13.57
N THR A 494 9.49 5.65 -14.50
CA THR A 494 10.23 4.40 -14.24
C THR A 494 11.63 4.47 -14.82
N ASN A 495 12.57 3.70 -14.27
CA ASN A 495 13.94 3.64 -14.81
C ASN A 495 13.97 3.37 -16.33
N ASP A 496 13.12 2.47 -16.83
CA ASP A 496 13.10 2.11 -18.26
C ASP A 496 12.40 3.15 -19.13
N ASN A 497 11.39 3.88 -18.61
CA ASN A 497 10.81 5.03 -19.29
C ASN A 497 11.87 6.13 -19.45
N VAL A 498 12.55 6.50 -18.37
CA VAL A 498 13.59 7.54 -18.40
C VAL A 498 14.76 7.14 -19.31
N ARG A 499 15.20 5.88 -19.28
CA ARG A 499 16.26 5.37 -20.19
C ARG A 499 15.84 5.43 -21.66
N ARG A 500 14.62 5.02 -22.00
CA ARG A 500 14.09 5.09 -23.38
C ARG A 500 13.98 6.53 -23.87
N ASP A 501 13.52 7.45 -23.02
CA ASP A 501 13.42 8.87 -23.37
C ASP A 501 14.80 9.53 -23.54
N ALA A 502 15.77 9.20 -22.67
CA ALA A 502 17.14 9.71 -22.77
C ALA A 502 17.79 9.26 -24.10
N ALA A 503 17.70 7.97 -24.44
CA ALA A 503 18.18 7.44 -25.71
C ALA A 503 17.47 8.09 -26.91
N ARG A 504 16.14 8.25 -26.85
CA ARG A 504 15.36 8.94 -27.90
C ARG A 504 15.77 10.40 -28.07
N THR A 505 16.13 11.07 -26.97
CA THR A 505 16.62 12.45 -26.97
C THR A 505 18.01 12.54 -27.60
N GLN A 506 18.93 11.64 -27.24
CA GLN A 506 20.27 11.53 -27.84
C GLN A 506 20.18 11.33 -29.36
N ILE A 507 19.42 10.32 -29.83
CA ILE A 507 19.20 10.04 -31.26
C ILE A 507 18.62 11.27 -31.99
N THR A 508 17.77 12.05 -31.33
CA THR A 508 17.19 13.28 -31.91
C THR A 508 18.21 14.42 -31.99
N GLN A 509 19.05 14.58 -30.97
CA GLN A 509 20.15 15.56 -30.95
C GLN A 509 21.25 15.22 -31.96
N GLU A 510 21.59 13.94 -32.14
CA GLU A 510 22.55 13.46 -33.15
C GLU A 510 22.06 13.73 -34.57
N LYS A 511 20.79 13.39 -34.87
CA LYS A 511 20.15 13.75 -36.15
C LYS A 511 20.13 15.27 -36.36
N GLY A 512 19.83 16.05 -35.32
CA GLY A 512 19.89 17.51 -35.35
C GLY A 512 21.30 18.07 -35.61
N ARG A 513 22.34 17.48 -35.00
CA ARG A 513 23.75 17.81 -35.23
C ARG A 513 24.18 17.47 -36.66
N SER A 514 23.87 16.26 -37.13
CA SER A 514 24.19 15.82 -38.50
C SER A 514 23.53 16.72 -39.57
N VAL A 515 22.25 17.08 -39.40
CA VAL A 515 21.56 18.03 -40.30
C VAL A 515 22.18 19.44 -40.27
N LYS A 516 22.63 19.92 -39.09
CA LYS A 516 23.37 21.20 -39.00
C LYS A 516 24.75 21.12 -39.69
N GLN A 517 25.45 19.99 -39.56
CA GLN A 517 26.76 19.78 -40.17
C GLN A 517 26.68 19.67 -41.70
N ILE A 518 25.70 18.94 -42.24
CA ILE A 518 25.39 18.89 -43.67
C ILE A 518 25.07 20.30 -44.21
N ARG A 519 24.26 21.09 -43.47
CA ARG A 519 23.97 22.49 -43.82
C ARG A 519 25.22 23.38 -43.80
N ALA A 520 26.14 23.20 -42.85
CA ALA A 520 27.40 23.95 -42.80
C ALA A 520 28.28 23.67 -44.03
N VAL A 521 28.49 22.40 -44.37
CA VAL A 521 29.27 21.97 -45.56
C VAL A 521 28.64 22.49 -46.85
N SER A 522 27.32 22.46 -46.98
CA SER A 522 26.63 23.04 -48.15
C SER A 522 26.82 24.56 -48.28
N LYS A 523 26.98 25.27 -47.15
CA LYS A 523 27.20 26.72 -47.14
C LYS A 523 28.63 27.10 -47.54
N GLN A 524 29.63 26.30 -47.16
CA GLN A 524 31.04 26.50 -47.57
C GLN A 524 31.30 26.20 -49.04
N ARG A 525 30.56 25.26 -49.67
CA ARG A 525 30.67 25.05 -51.14
C ARG A 525 30.17 26.26 -51.93
N ASN A 526 29.12 26.92 -51.46
CA ASN A 526 28.48 28.03 -52.19
C ASN A 526 29.24 29.37 -52.13
N THR A 527 30.39 29.42 -51.45
CA THR A 527 31.25 30.61 -51.33
C THR A 527 32.57 30.50 -52.12
N LYS A 528 32.81 29.39 -52.84
CA LYS A 528 34.04 29.17 -53.61
C LYS A 528 33.84 29.12 -55.14
N ASP A 529 32.66 29.50 -55.61
CA ASP A 529 32.21 29.31 -57.00
C ASP A 529 31.51 30.57 -57.55
N ARG A 530 32.13 31.74 -57.33
CA ARG A 530 31.71 33.03 -57.91
C ARG A 530 32.93 33.86 -58.31
N GLY A 531 33.27 33.77 -59.59
CA GLY A 531 34.47 34.29 -60.23
C GLY A 531 35.07 33.17 -61.07
N THR A 532 35.09 33.21 -62.41
CA THR A 532 34.99 34.35 -63.33
C THR A 532 33.93 34.19 -64.44
N SER A 533 33.63 35.28 -65.14
CA SER A 533 32.62 35.38 -66.20
C SER A 533 33.22 35.53 -67.60
N SER A 534 32.61 34.93 -68.64
CA SER A 534 32.72 35.41 -70.03
C SER A 534 31.62 34.86 -70.97
N SER A 535 31.16 35.72 -71.88
CA SER A 535 30.54 35.49 -73.21
C SER A 535 29.37 34.49 -73.43
N SER A 536 28.27 35.05 -73.96
CA SER A 536 27.14 34.41 -74.68
C SER A 536 27.54 33.93 -76.11
N PRO A 537 26.63 33.46 -77.01
CA PRO A 537 25.21 33.05 -76.87
C PRO A 537 24.91 31.63 -77.45
N PRO A 538 23.67 31.08 -77.38
CA PRO A 538 23.38 29.70 -77.79
C PRO A 538 22.89 29.53 -79.24
N ALA A 539 23.12 28.34 -79.81
CA ALA A 539 22.53 27.87 -81.07
C ALA A 539 21.79 26.52 -80.91
N ARG A 540 20.83 26.26 -81.81
CA ARG A 540 20.12 24.96 -81.96
C ARG A 540 21.01 24.00 -82.80
N SER A 541 20.73 22.70 -83.05
CA SER A 541 19.51 21.87 -82.96
C SER A 541 19.85 20.38 -83.10
N ALA A 542 18.98 19.48 -82.58
CA ALA A 542 18.70 18.09 -83.04
C ALA A 542 19.85 17.06 -83.26
N GLY A 543 19.67 15.76 -82.98
CA GLY A 543 18.56 15.03 -82.34
C GLY A 543 18.53 13.53 -82.68
N SER A 544 17.73 12.75 -81.93
CA SER A 544 17.44 11.29 -82.14
C SER A 544 18.61 10.32 -81.84
N LYS A 545 18.47 9.05 -81.41
CA LYS A 545 17.35 8.15 -80.95
C LYS A 545 18.01 7.10 -79.99
N THR A 546 17.65 6.95 -78.70
CA THR A 546 16.58 6.09 -78.08
C THR A 546 16.67 4.56 -78.33
N PRO A 547 16.16 3.66 -77.43
CA PRO A 547 15.69 3.81 -76.03
C PRO A 547 16.09 2.66 -75.04
N VAL A 548 15.77 2.78 -73.73
CA VAL A 548 15.04 1.76 -72.92
C VAL A 548 14.60 2.32 -71.53
N ARG A 549 13.58 1.69 -70.93
CA ARG A 549 12.83 1.97 -69.66
C ARG A 549 13.69 1.83 -68.38
N LYS A 550 13.32 2.27 -67.16
CA LYS A 550 12.21 3.07 -66.54
C LYS A 550 12.73 3.57 -65.17
N SER A 551 12.27 4.66 -64.55
CA SER A 551 10.96 4.79 -63.88
C SER A 551 10.82 6.19 -63.23
N THR A 552 9.61 6.64 -62.92
CA THR A 552 9.33 7.96 -62.34
C THR A 552 8.47 7.89 -61.09
N SER A 553 8.73 8.81 -60.15
CA SER A 553 7.81 9.17 -59.07
C SER A 553 6.85 10.28 -59.55
N VAL A 554 5.78 10.55 -58.79
CA VAL A 554 5.28 11.91 -58.55
C VAL A 554 4.40 11.93 -57.28
N ARG A 555 4.40 13.06 -56.57
CA ARG A 555 3.55 13.34 -55.40
C ARG A 555 2.12 13.70 -55.82
N LYS A 556 1.13 13.46 -54.95
CA LYS A 556 0.15 14.51 -54.61
C LYS A 556 -0.42 14.34 -53.20
N SER A 557 -1.32 15.24 -52.80
CA SER A 557 -1.61 15.57 -51.41
C SER A 557 -3.10 15.57 -51.07
N THR A 558 -3.39 15.62 -49.76
CA THR A 558 -4.55 16.25 -49.11
C THR A 558 -5.97 15.70 -49.32
N SER A 559 -6.60 15.39 -48.18
CA SER A 559 -8.03 15.53 -47.82
C SER A 559 -9.12 14.78 -48.61
N GLY A 560 -9.97 14.04 -47.88
CA GLY A 560 -11.25 13.50 -48.35
C GLY A 560 -11.95 12.70 -47.25
N ARG A 561 -13.18 13.06 -46.88
CA ARG A 561 -13.94 12.52 -45.74
C ARG A 561 -15.06 11.58 -46.23
N ALA A 562 -15.44 10.62 -45.37
CA ALA A 562 -16.78 9.99 -45.24
C ALA A 562 -17.11 8.60 -45.87
N SER A 563 -17.68 7.76 -45.00
CA SER A 563 -18.90 6.92 -45.16
C SER A 563 -18.93 5.57 -45.91
N SER A 564 -19.88 4.74 -45.44
CA SER A 564 -20.58 3.57 -46.01
C SER A 564 -19.89 2.18 -46.09
N SER A 565 -20.49 1.25 -45.32
CA SER A 565 -20.58 -0.22 -45.51
C SER A 565 -21.51 -0.56 -46.73
N PRO A 566 -21.82 -1.84 -47.13
CA PRO A 566 -22.11 -3.01 -46.28
C PRO A 566 -21.65 -4.40 -46.82
N GLU A 567 -22.30 -5.46 -46.33
CA GLU A 567 -22.03 -6.91 -46.45
C GLU A 567 -22.13 -7.53 -47.85
N LYS A 568 -21.60 -8.76 -48.00
CA LYS A 568 -22.37 -9.90 -48.57
C LYS A 568 -21.78 -11.29 -48.27
N SER A 569 -22.61 -12.32 -48.48
CA SER A 569 -22.40 -13.73 -48.08
C SER A 569 -22.50 -14.71 -49.25
N THR A 570 -21.92 -15.93 -49.13
CA THR A 570 -22.55 -17.26 -49.42
C THR A 570 -21.54 -18.44 -49.41
N LYS A 571 -22.05 -19.70 -49.46
CA LYS A 571 -21.31 -20.99 -49.43
C LYS A 571 -21.22 -21.64 -50.83
N PRO A 572 -20.53 -22.80 -51.02
CA PRO A 572 -21.32 -24.05 -51.14
C PRO A 572 -20.69 -25.40 -50.69
N LYS A 573 -21.57 -26.30 -50.19
CA LYS A 573 -21.72 -27.78 -50.39
C LYS A 573 -20.47 -28.68 -50.62
N ARG A 574 -20.35 -29.84 -49.94
CA ARG A 574 -21.09 -31.13 -50.17
C ARG A 574 -21.05 -32.01 -48.88
N LYS A 575 -22.13 -32.75 -48.50
CA LYS A 575 -22.47 -34.18 -48.81
C LYS A 575 -21.35 -35.19 -48.45
N ILE A 576 -21.52 -36.40 -47.86
CA ILE A 576 -22.65 -37.27 -47.35
C ILE A 576 -21.98 -38.46 -46.57
N LEU A 577 -22.50 -39.30 -45.63
CA LEU A 577 -23.83 -39.66 -45.06
C LEU A 577 -23.71 -40.32 -43.62
N LYS A 578 -24.83 -40.85 -43.11
CA LYS A 578 -25.18 -41.94 -42.12
C LYS A 578 -24.15 -43.08 -41.80
N THR A 579 -24.29 -43.95 -40.77
CA THR A 579 -25.43 -44.26 -39.84
C THR A 579 -25.01 -44.85 -38.47
N VAL A 580 -25.83 -44.57 -37.45
CA VAL A 580 -26.25 -45.36 -36.25
C VAL A 580 -25.63 -46.76 -35.99
N GLY A 581 -25.23 -47.01 -34.72
CA GLY A 581 -25.05 -48.34 -34.11
C GLY A 581 -24.73 -48.25 -32.61
N SER A 582 -25.42 -49.03 -31.74
CA SER A 582 -25.36 -48.85 -30.27
C SER A 582 -25.13 -50.15 -29.48
N ARG A 583 -24.64 -50.01 -28.23
CA ARG A 583 -24.55 -50.98 -27.10
C ARG A 583 -23.22 -51.73 -26.88
N SER A 584 -22.53 -51.31 -25.82
CA SER A 584 -22.00 -52.11 -24.69
C SER A 584 -21.78 -53.63 -24.82
N ILE A 585 -20.62 -54.13 -24.38
CA ILE A 585 -20.44 -54.93 -23.13
C ILE A 585 -18.94 -55.14 -22.78
N ALA A 586 -18.69 -55.57 -21.55
CA ALA A 586 -17.46 -55.56 -20.76
C ALA A 586 -16.25 -56.44 -21.21
N ALA A 587 -15.15 -56.24 -20.44
CA ALA A 587 -14.22 -57.26 -19.90
C ALA A 587 -12.80 -57.45 -20.48
N ARG A 588 -11.82 -57.33 -19.56
CA ARG A 588 -10.54 -58.08 -19.39
C ARG A 588 -9.67 -58.40 -20.63
N GLY A 589 -8.46 -57.85 -20.64
CA GLY A 589 -7.31 -58.41 -21.39
C GLY A 589 -5.95 -57.92 -20.88
N LYS A 590 -5.12 -58.80 -20.29
CA LYS A 590 -3.70 -58.51 -19.96
C LYS A 590 -2.80 -59.05 -21.09
N LYS A 591 -1.86 -58.24 -21.59
CA LYS A 591 -0.39 -58.47 -21.54
C LYS A 591 0.42 -57.56 -22.50
N GLY A 592 1.49 -56.97 -21.95
CA GLY A 592 2.83 -56.86 -22.53
C GLY A 592 3.08 -56.17 -23.89
N SER A 593 3.92 -55.12 -23.87
CA SER A 593 5.21 -55.20 -24.56
C SER A 593 6.25 -54.20 -24.00
N GLU A 594 7.36 -54.76 -23.51
CA GLU A 594 8.75 -54.33 -23.67
C GLU A 594 9.08 -52.92 -24.26
N ARG A 595 9.90 -52.11 -23.56
CA ARG A 595 11.34 -51.90 -23.91
C ARG A 595 12.12 -50.92 -23.01
N THR A 596 13.44 -51.09 -23.09
CA THR A 596 14.61 -50.32 -22.59
C THR A 596 14.43 -48.82 -22.27
N GLY A 597 15.15 -48.21 -21.32
CA GLY A 597 16.16 -48.74 -20.40
C GLY A 597 17.45 -47.89 -20.33
N LYS A 598 17.75 -47.32 -19.15
CA LYS A 598 19.09 -46.92 -18.64
C LYS A 598 18.94 -46.36 -17.21
N LYS A 599 19.76 -46.83 -16.26
CA LYS A 599 19.93 -46.23 -14.92
C LYS A 599 21.39 -45.77 -14.77
N LEU A 600 21.59 -44.69 -14.02
CA LEU A 600 22.91 -44.30 -13.51
C LEU A 600 23.11 -44.84 -12.09
N SER A 601 24.37 -44.94 -11.68
CA SER A 601 24.82 -45.57 -10.43
C SER A 601 24.92 -44.57 -9.28
N VAL A 602 24.72 -45.09 -8.05
CA VAL A 602 25.24 -44.51 -6.81
C VAL A 602 25.87 -45.65 -6.04
N VAL A 603 27.10 -45.46 -5.55
CA VAL A 603 27.87 -46.47 -4.81
C VAL A 603 27.49 -46.41 -3.32
N GLY A 604 27.33 -47.56 -2.69
CA GLY A 604 27.12 -47.68 -1.25
C GLY A 604 28.32 -48.34 -0.55
N PHE A 605 28.50 -48.05 0.74
CA PHE A 605 29.51 -48.68 1.58
C PHE A 605 28.89 -49.12 2.92
N ARG A 606 29.12 -50.37 3.33
CA ARG A 606 28.92 -50.86 4.71
C ARG A 606 30.27 -50.72 5.43
N GLY A 607 30.37 -50.44 6.73
CA GLY A 607 29.36 -50.36 7.79
C GLY A 607 29.82 -51.21 9.00
N ARG A 608 29.49 -50.81 10.23
CA ARG A 608 29.68 -51.67 11.43
C ARG A 608 28.75 -51.27 12.59
N SER A 609 28.75 -52.08 13.64
CA SER A 609 27.66 -52.22 14.62
C SER A 609 28.07 -51.87 16.05
N SER A 610 27.13 -51.32 16.81
CA SER A 610 26.94 -51.61 18.24
C SER A 610 25.45 -51.40 18.59
N ALA A 611 25.00 -51.89 19.75
CA ALA A 611 23.61 -51.85 20.17
C ALA A 611 23.48 -51.43 21.64
N ALA A 612 22.42 -50.69 21.96
CA ALA A 612 21.97 -50.38 23.31
C ALA A 612 20.43 -50.31 23.35
N ARG A 613 19.84 -50.55 24.52
CA ARG A 613 18.37 -50.60 24.74
C ARG A 613 17.81 -49.22 25.16
N PRO A 614 16.50 -48.96 24.96
CA PRO A 614 15.80 -47.92 25.69
C PRO A 614 15.49 -48.34 27.14
N SER A 615 15.22 -47.36 28.01
CA SER A 615 14.69 -47.55 29.36
C SER A 615 13.83 -46.35 29.76
N SER A 616 12.69 -46.63 30.39
CA SER A 616 11.70 -45.68 30.98
C SER A 616 11.28 -44.51 30.08
#